data_AF-A0AAC8TPD3-F1
#
_entry.id   AF-A0AAC8TPD3-F1
#
_cell.length_a   1.000
_cell.length_b   1.000
_cell.length_c   1.000
_cell.angle_alpha   90.00
_cell.angle_beta   90.00
_cell.angle_gamma   90.00
#
_symmetry.space_group_name_H-M   'P 1'
#
loop_
_entity.id
_entity.type
_entity.pdbx_description
1 polymer ?
#
loop_
_entity_poly.entity_id
_entity_poly.type
_entity_poly.pdbx_seq_one_letter_code
_entity_poly.pdbx_strand_id
1 'polypeptide(L)'
;MKPVIALVASLLFAISFQSFAAEKKSAETCKPQAISEAKKLLAFYRDNDDRAEIDDHVIPLAKRQNPQNTSQYFDVLQVWGNIYKGKYRMRFIFLNDCTLMGEEILEYVNP
;
A
#
# COMPACT_ATOMS: atom_id res chain seq x y z
N MET A 1 -47.79 -19.52 18.07
CA MET A 1 -46.36 -19.93 18.17
C MET A 1 -45.62 -19.92 16.82
N LYS A 2 -46.20 -20.44 15.72
CA LYS A 2 -45.57 -20.40 14.37
C LYS A 2 -45.26 -19.02 13.76
N PRO A 3 -46.06 -17.94 13.94
CA PRO A 3 -45.78 -16.66 13.27
C PRO A 3 -44.66 -15.87 13.96
N VAL A 4 -44.45 -16.10 15.26
CA VAL A 4 -43.39 -15.44 16.04
C VAL A 4 -42.01 -15.96 15.63
N ILE A 5 -41.89 -17.26 15.35
CA ILE A 5 -40.64 -17.87 14.88
C ILE A 5 -40.26 -17.34 13.49
N ALA A 6 -41.24 -17.14 12.60
CA ALA A 6 -41.01 -16.57 11.27
C ALA A 6 -40.56 -15.09 11.35
N LEU A 7 -41.07 -14.32 12.32
CA LEU A 7 -40.70 -12.92 12.51
C LEU A 7 -39.26 -12.76 13.02
N VAL A 8 -38.83 -13.64 13.93
CA VAL A 8 -37.46 -13.62 14.48
C VAL A 8 -36.44 -14.06 13.41
N ALA A 9 -36.79 -15.03 12.55
CA ALA A 9 -35.93 -15.47 11.47
C ALA A 9 -35.66 -14.37 10.42
N SER A 10 -36.66 -13.53 10.11
CA SER A 10 -36.48 -12.39 9.19
C SER A 10 -35.68 -11.24 9.81
N LEU A 11 -35.73 -11.02 11.13
CA LEU A 11 -34.93 -9.98 11.78
C LEU A 11 -33.42 -10.31 11.81
N LEU A 12 -33.06 -11.59 11.93
CA LEU A 12 -31.65 -12.01 11.97
C LEU A 12 -30.94 -11.91 10.62
N PHE A 13 -31.68 -11.96 9.50
CA PHE A 13 -31.12 -11.83 8.15
C PHE A 13 -30.82 -10.37 7.76
N ALA A 14 -31.38 -9.39 8.47
CA ALA A 14 -31.19 -7.97 8.17
C ALA A 14 -29.91 -7.36 8.81
N ILE A 15 -29.21 -8.08 9.68
CA ILE A 15 -28.05 -7.56 10.44
C ILE A 15 -26.72 -7.86 9.72
N SER A 16 -26.73 -8.66 8.65
CA SER A 16 -25.54 -8.99 7.87
C SER A 16 -25.17 -7.94 6.81
N PHE A 17 -25.39 -6.65 7.07
CA PHE A 17 -24.72 -5.60 6.29
C PHE A 17 -23.27 -5.54 6.76
N GLN A 18 -22.39 -6.22 6.03
CA GLN A 18 -20.96 -6.11 6.23
C GLN A 18 -20.56 -4.64 6.07
N SER A 19 -20.11 -4.04 7.18
CA SER A 19 -19.55 -2.70 7.18
C SER A 19 -18.19 -2.77 6.47
N PHE A 20 -18.21 -2.67 5.15
CA PHE A 20 -17.00 -2.43 4.37
C PHE A 20 -16.63 -0.96 4.57
N ALA A 21 -15.81 -0.69 5.59
CA ALA A 21 -15.19 0.62 5.72
C ALA A 21 -14.37 0.88 4.45
N ALA A 22 -14.72 1.93 3.71
CA ALA A 22 -13.97 2.31 2.52
C ALA A 22 -12.52 2.60 2.91
N GLU A 23 -11.58 1.84 2.34
CA GLU A 23 -10.16 2.07 2.56
C GLU A 23 -9.78 3.47 2.09
N LYS A 24 -9.17 4.26 2.97
CA LYS A 24 -8.65 5.57 2.59
C LYS A 24 -7.44 5.35 1.69
N LYS A 25 -7.59 5.64 0.40
CA LYS A 25 -6.47 5.65 -0.54
C LYS A 25 -5.46 6.73 -0.18
N SER A 26 -4.21 6.44 -0.46
CA SER A 26 -3.10 7.35 -0.26
C SER A 26 -3.16 8.51 -1.27
N ALA A 27 -2.69 9.68 -0.85
CA ALA A 27 -2.52 10.81 -1.74
C ALA A 27 -1.32 10.60 -2.66
N GLU A 28 -1.36 11.23 -3.83
CA GLU A 28 -0.28 11.16 -4.83
C GLU A 28 0.78 12.28 -4.67
N THR A 29 0.69 13.07 -3.61
CA THR A 29 1.54 14.25 -3.38
C THR A 29 3.04 13.91 -3.37
N CYS A 30 3.41 12.74 -2.85
CA CYS A 30 4.81 12.31 -2.72
C CYS A 30 5.30 11.46 -3.90
N LYS A 31 4.63 11.50 -5.06
CA LYS A 31 5.03 10.77 -6.26
C LYS A 31 6.49 11.02 -6.68
N PRO A 32 6.97 12.27 -6.81
CA PRO A 32 8.36 12.52 -7.20
C PRO A 32 9.37 11.93 -6.20
N GLN A 33 9.08 12.02 -4.90
CA GLN A 33 9.88 11.44 -3.84
C GLN A 33 9.89 9.92 -3.93
N ALA A 34 8.74 9.28 -4.15
CA ALA A 34 8.66 7.84 -4.33
C ALA A 34 9.55 7.33 -5.47
N ILE A 35 9.56 8.02 -6.62
CA ILE A 35 10.43 7.67 -7.76
C ILE A 35 11.91 7.87 -7.40
N SER A 36 12.24 8.99 -6.73
CA SER A 36 13.62 9.28 -6.32
C SER A 36 14.16 8.26 -5.32
N GLU A 37 13.38 7.92 -4.29
CA GLU A 37 13.75 6.91 -3.30
C GLU A 37 13.80 5.51 -3.92
N ALA A 38 12.90 5.17 -4.84
CA ALA A 38 12.94 3.90 -5.55
C ALA A 38 14.25 3.69 -6.33
N LYS A 39 14.78 4.74 -6.97
CA LYS A 39 16.06 4.65 -7.67
C LYS A 39 17.21 4.35 -6.70
N LYS A 40 17.24 5.05 -5.56
CA LYS A 40 18.26 4.85 -4.52
C LYS A 40 18.18 3.45 -3.92
N LEU A 41 16.97 3.02 -3.54
CA LEU A 41 16.72 1.73 -2.91
C LEU A 41 17.08 0.57 -3.84
N LEU A 42 16.66 0.62 -5.10
CA LEU A 42 16.93 -0.47 -6.04
C LEU A 42 18.42 -0.60 -6.37
N ALA A 43 19.13 0.52 -6.54
CA ALA A 43 20.58 0.52 -6.70
C ALA A 43 21.26 -0.07 -5.45
N PHE A 44 20.90 0.39 -4.26
CA PHE A 44 21.44 -0.12 -2.99
C PHE A 44 21.21 -1.63 -2.82
N TYR A 45 20.01 -2.13 -3.15
CA TYR A 45 19.63 -3.54 -3.00
C TYR A 45 20.43 -4.50 -3.89
N ARG A 46 21.14 -3.99 -4.90
CA ARG A 46 21.97 -4.75 -5.85
C ARG A 46 23.37 -4.16 -5.95
N ASP A 47 24.00 -3.93 -4.80
CA ASP A 47 25.40 -3.53 -4.67
C ASP A 47 25.78 -2.24 -5.41
N ASN A 48 24.87 -1.25 -5.41
CA ASN A 48 25.00 0.04 -6.10
C ASN A 48 25.11 -0.08 -7.63
N ASP A 49 24.46 -1.08 -8.22
CA ASP A 49 24.35 -1.20 -9.67
C ASP A 49 23.55 -0.01 -10.24
N ASP A 50 24.21 0.73 -11.15
CA ASP A 50 23.75 1.99 -11.72
C ASP A 50 22.70 1.82 -12.83
N ARG A 51 22.40 0.58 -13.20
CA ARG A 51 21.42 0.21 -14.23
C ARG A 51 19.99 0.11 -13.70
N ALA A 52 19.74 0.60 -12.48
CA ALA A 52 18.41 0.65 -11.91
C ALA A 52 17.50 1.61 -12.71
N GLU A 53 16.43 1.06 -13.28
CA GLU A 53 15.40 1.81 -13.98
C GLU A 53 14.10 1.76 -13.17
N ILE A 54 13.41 2.89 -13.09
CA ILE A 54 12.20 3.08 -12.30
C ILE A 54 11.05 3.48 -13.21
N ASP A 55 9.92 2.79 -13.04
CA ASP A 55 8.66 3.11 -13.71
C ASP A 55 8.13 4.47 -13.20
N ASP A 56 7.67 5.32 -14.11
CA ASP A 56 7.09 6.62 -13.77
C ASP A 56 5.68 6.51 -13.18
N HIS A 57 5.04 5.35 -13.35
CA HIS A 57 3.73 5.05 -12.81
C HIS A 57 3.80 4.66 -11.33
N VAL A 58 3.36 5.58 -10.48
CA VAL A 58 3.23 5.37 -9.04
C VAL A 58 1.79 5.02 -8.67
N ILE A 59 1.62 3.90 -7.96
CA ILE A 59 0.32 3.37 -7.56
C ILE A 59 0.06 3.74 -6.09
N PRO A 60 -0.91 4.62 -5.78
CA PRO A 60 -1.32 4.88 -4.41
C PRO A 60 -2.11 3.69 -3.83
N LEU A 61 -1.66 3.17 -2.68
CA LEU A 61 -2.30 2.07 -1.96
C LEU A 61 -3.14 2.59 -0.79
N ALA A 62 -3.74 1.69 -0.01
CA ALA A 62 -4.39 2.05 1.25
C ALA A 62 -3.38 2.70 2.22
N LYS A 63 -3.82 3.75 2.91
CA LYS A 63 -3.04 4.39 3.96
C LYS A 63 -2.72 3.39 5.08
N ARG A 64 -1.53 3.50 5.68
CA ARG A 64 -1.08 2.67 6.80
C ARG A 64 -1.25 3.44 8.11
N GLN A 65 -1.92 2.86 9.09
CA GLN A 65 -2.02 3.48 10.42
C GLN A 65 -0.65 3.50 11.09
N ASN A 66 -0.30 4.60 11.75
CA ASN A 66 0.92 4.68 12.53
C ASN A 66 0.79 3.79 13.79
N PRO A 67 1.66 2.77 13.98
CA PRO A 67 1.60 1.89 15.13
C PRO A 67 1.84 2.61 16.47
N GLN A 68 2.57 3.73 16.46
CA GLN A 68 2.85 4.53 17.65
C GLN A 68 1.74 5.56 17.95
N ASN A 69 0.97 5.95 16.95
CA ASN A 69 -0.11 6.93 17.08
C ASN A 69 -1.28 6.56 16.17
N THR A 70 -2.29 5.89 16.73
CA THR A 70 -3.44 5.37 15.97
C THR A 70 -4.33 6.45 15.34
N SER A 71 -4.20 7.71 15.75
CA SER A 71 -4.88 8.83 15.10
C SER A 71 -4.19 9.30 13.81
N GLN A 72 -2.93 8.92 13.60
CA GLN A 72 -2.13 9.29 12.44
C GLN A 72 -2.08 8.16 11.40
N TYR A 73 -2.06 8.56 10.13
CA TYR A 73 -1.93 7.66 8.99
C TYR A 73 -0.80 8.12 8.08
N PHE A 74 -0.13 7.15 7.45
CA PHE A 74 0.87 7.34 6.43
C PHE A 74 0.29 7.06 5.05
N ASP A 75 0.78 7.80 4.06
CA ASP A 75 0.56 7.48 2.66
C ASP A 75 1.50 6.34 2.25
N VAL A 76 0.98 5.42 1.43
CA VAL A 76 1.72 4.27 0.91
C VAL A 76 1.71 4.33 -0.61
N LEU A 77 2.88 4.51 -1.20
CA LEU A 77 3.08 4.60 -2.63
C LEU A 77 3.86 3.38 -3.13
N GLN A 78 3.33 2.69 -4.13
CA GLN A 78 4.00 1.58 -4.77
C GLN A 78 4.62 2.03 -6.10
N VAL A 79 5.86 1.59 -6.32
CA VAL A 79 6.64 1.86 -7.52
C VAL A 79 7.18 0.53 -8.04
N TRP A 80 7.28 0.40 -9.36
CA TRP A 80 7.96 -0.71 -9.99
C TRP A 80 9.31 -0.26 -10.53
N GLY A 81 10.27 -1.17 -10.56
CA GLY A 81 11.55 -0.95 -11.20
C GLY A 81 12.18 -2.25 -11.67
N ASN A 82 13.23 -2.11 -12.45
CA ASN A 82 14.01 -3.23 -12.95
C ASN A 82 15.50 -2.96 -12.82
N ILE A 83 16.25 -4.04 -12.63
CA ILE A 83 17.69 -4.01 -12.78
C ILE A 83 18.13 -5.29 -13.48
N TYR A 84 18.77 -5.10 -14.63
CA TYR A 84 19.05 -6.19 -15.56
C TYR A 84 17.79 -7.03 -15.89
N LYS A 85 17.71 -8.28 -15.41
CA LYS A 85 16.56 -9.20 -15.60
C LYS A 85 15.60 -9.25 -14.41
N GLY A 86 15.97 -8.64 -13.30
CA GLY A 86 15.13 -8.61 -12.10
C GLY A 86 14.07 -7.52 -12.21
N LYS A 87 12.84 -7.84 -11.82
CA LYS A 87 11.74 -6.89 -11.66
C LYS A 87 11.39 -6.78 -10.19
N TYR A 88 11.18 -5.57 -9.70
CA TYR A 88 10.98 -5.31 -8.27
C TYR A 88 9.75 -4.45 -8.03
N ARG A 89 8.98 -4.86 -7.04
CA ARG A 89 7.90 -4.07 -6.46
C ARG A 89 8.45 -3.39 -5.22
N MET A 90 8.39 -2.08 -5.17
CA MET A 90 8.78 -1.30 -4.00
C MET A 90 7.58 -0.57 -3.42
N ARG A 91 7.52 -0.45 -2.10
CA ARG A 91 6.52 0.39 -1.40
C ARG A 91 7.22 1.36 -0.47
N PHE A 92 6.81 2.62 -0.54
CA PHE A 92 7.32 3.72 0.27
C PHE A 92 6.20 4.22 1.18
N ILE A 93 6.53 4.41 2.44
CA ILE A 93 5.60 4.85 3.48
C ILE A 93 6.00 6.27 3.85
N PHE A 94 5.11 7.23 3.59
CA PHE A 94 5.36 8.65 3.79
C PHE A 94 4.46 9.24 4.86
N LEU A 95 5.02 10.16 5.64
CA LEU A 95 4.23 11.16 6.35
C LEU A 95 3.72 12.22 5.35
N ASN A 96 2.71 12.99 5.75
CA ASN A 96 2.01 13.96 4.89
C ASN A 96 2.92 15.00 4.21
N ASP A 97 4.10 15.28 4.77
CA ASP A 97 5.11 16.19 4.24
C ASP A 97 6.17 15.49 3.37
N CYS A 98 5.89 14.24 2.97
CA CYS A 98 6.79 13.34 2.24
C CYS A 98 8.04 12.93 3.01
N THR A 99 8.06 13.05 4.34
CA THR A 99 9.07 12.40 5.17
C THR A 99 8.96 10.88 5.01
N LEU A 100 10.05 10.23 4.59
CA LEU A 100 10.11 8.78 4.43
C LEU A 100 10.16 8.09 5.80
N MET A 101 9.16 7.25 6.06
CA MET A 101 9.00 6.51 7.33
C MET A 101 9.34 5.02 7.18
N GLY A 102 9.38 4.50 5.96
CA GLY A 102 9.74 3.11 5.73
C GLY A 102 9.68 2.70 4.26
N GLU A 103 10.36 1.60 3.98
CA GLU A 103 10.59 1.07 2.64
C GLU A 103 10.40 -0.45 2.65
N GLU A 104 9.83 -0.99 1.58
CA GLU A 104 9.72 -2.41 1.29
C GLU A 104 10.19 -2.63 -0.15
N ILE A 105 11.02 -3.64 -0.39
CA ILE A 105 11.40 -4.10 -1.72
C ILE A 105 11.17 -5.60 -1.83
N LEU A 106 10.55 -6.01 -2.94
CA LEU A 106 10.27 -7.41 -3.23
C LEU A 106 10.60 -7.71 -4.69
N GLU A 107 11.44 -8.72 -4.92
CA GLU A 107 11.69 -9.22 -6.27
C GLU A 107 10.48 -10.02 -6.78
N TYR A 108 10.06 -9.75 -8.00
CA TYR A 108 8.92 -10.38 -8.66
C TYR A 108 9.40 -11.56 -9.49
N VAL A 109 9.38 -12.75 -8.89
CA VAL A 109 9.83 -14.01 -9.47
C VAL A 109 8.80 -15.12 -9.28
N ASN A 110 8.78 -16.08 -10.22
CA ASN A 110 8.04 -17.33 -10.10
C ASN A 110 9.07 -18.48 -10.11
N PRO A 111 9.41 -19.05 -8.93
CA PRO A 111 10.48 -20.04 -8.78
C PRO A 111 10.13 -21.41 -9.37
#